data_AF-A0A558F5V7-F1
#
_entry.id   AF-A0A558F5V7-F1
#
_cell.length_a   1.000
_cell.length_b   1.000
_cell.length_c   1.000
_cell.angle_alpha   90.00
_cell.angle_beta   90.00
_cell.angle_gamma   90.00
#
_symmetry.space_group_name_H-M   'P 1'
#
loop_
_entity.id
_entity.type
_entity.pdbx_description
1 polymer ?
#
loop_
_entity_poly.entity_id
_entity_poly.type
_entity_poly.pdbx_seq_one_letter_code
_entity_poly.pdbx_strand_id
1 'polypeptide(L)' 'AGRLIEDGEVKPHVNVLKNGREVVHLDGMVTALDDGDAVSVFPPVAGG' A
#
# COMPACT_ATOMS: atom_id res chain seq x y z
N ALA A 1 1.99 18.98 1.44
CA ALA A 1 2.17 17.79 0.57
C ALA A 1 1.84 16.55 1.39
N GLY A 2 1.00 15.63 0.89
CA GLY A 2 0.59 14.43 1.63
C GLY A 2 1.71 13.40 1.72
N ARG A 3 1.99 12.89 2.93
CA ARG A 3 2.99 11.84 3.20
C ARG A 3 2.26 10.51 3.32
N LEU A 4 2.60 9.54 2.47
CA LEU A 4 2.00 8.19 2.45
C LEU A 4 2.66 7.25 3.47
N ILE A 5 3.92 7.55 3.84
CA ILE A 5 4.76 6.74 4.72
C ILE A 5 5.09 7.57 5.96
N GLU A 6 4.99 6.94 7.13
CA GLU A 6 5.36 7.47 8.43
C GLU A 6 6.11 6.38 9.19
N ASP A 7 7.31 6.68 9.68
CA ASP A 7 8.18 5.74 10.40
C ASP A 7 8.50 4.42 9.67
N GLY A 8 8.50 4.45 8.34
CA GLY A 8 8.79 3.27 7.50
C GLY A 8 7.59 2.37 7.25
N GLU A 9 6.44 2.70 7.85
CA GLU A 9 5.18 2.01 7.63
C GLU A 9 4.24 2.84 6.75
N VAL A 10 3.36 2.17 6.03
CA VAL A 10 2.23 2.82 5.37
C VAL A 10 1.36 3.43 6.47
N LYS A 11 0.94 4.69 6.33
CA LYS A 11 -0.02 5.27 7.28
C LYS A 11 -1.25 4.35 7.37
N PRO A 12 -1.79 4.10 8.57
CA PRO A 12 -2.83 3.07 8.81
C PRO A 12 -4.15 3.24 8.04
N HIS A 13 -4.28 4.32 7.27
CA HIS A 13 -5.44 4.60 6.44
C HIS A 13 -5.11 4.65 4.94
N VAL A 14 -3.94 4.20 4.48
CA VAL A 14 -3.60 4.15 3.06
C VAL A 14 -3.54 2.70 2.62
N ASN A 15 -4.25 2.37 1.53
CA ASN A 15 -4.26 1.00 1.00
C ASN A 15 -3.24 0.89 -0.12
N VAL A 16 -2.34 -0.10 -0.02
CA VAL A 16 -1.33 -0.41 -1.03
C VAL A 16 -1.54 -1.83 -1.53
N LEU A 17 -1.67 -1.98 -2.85
CA LEU A 17 -1.96 -3.25 -3.50
C LEU A 17 -0.86 -3.60 -4.51
N LYS A 18 -0.43 -4.87 -4.51
CA LYS A 18 0.35 -5.51 -5.58
C LYS A 18 -0.61 -6.37 -6.41
N ASN A 19 -0.77 -6.08 -7.69
CA ASN A 19 -1.64 -6.82 -8.62
C ASN A 19 -3.07 -7.04 -8.09
N GLY A 20 -3.64 -6.05 -7.41
CA GLY A 20 -4.99 -6.11 -6.84
C GLY A 20 -5.10 -6.78 -5.46
N ARG A 21 -3.98 -7.21 -4.85
CA ARG A 21 -3.95 -7.77 -3.48
C ARG A 21 -3.21 -6.83 -2.53
N GLU A 22 -3.79 -6.57 -1.36
CA GLU A 22 -3.17 -5.69 -0.36
C GLU A 22 -1.85 -6.26 0.18
N VAL A 23 -0.84 -5.41 0.27
CA VAL A 23 0.50 -5.78 0.77
C VAL A 23 0.48 -6.16 2.25
N VAL A 24 -0.47 -5.63 3.04
CA VAL A 24 -0.62 -6.00 4.46
C VAL A 24 -1.00 -7.47 4.66
N HIS A 25 -1.59 -8.09 3.62
CA HIS A 25 -1.93 -9.51 3.56
C HIS A 25 -0.86 -10.34 2.82
N LEU A 26 0.31 -9.74 2.56
CA LEU A 26 1.53 -10.34 2.01
C LEU A 26 2.65 -10.15 3.05
N ASP A 27 3.79 -9.58 2.65
CA ASP A 27 4.93 -9.29 3.54
C ASP A 27 4.96 -7.82 3.99
N GLY A 28 3.83 -7.12 3.92
CA GLY A 28 3.74 -5.70 4.24
C GLY A 28 4.63 -4.85 3.33
N MET A 29 5.33 -3.88 3.92
CA MET A 29 6.21 -2.94 3.18
C MET A 29 7.43 -3.59 2.55
N VAL A 30 7.80 -4.81 2.96
CA VAL A 30 8.91 -5.56 2.38
C VAL A 30 8.46 -6.55 1.29
N THR A 31 7.18 -6.50 0.90
CA THR A 31 6.66 -7.28 -0.23
C THR A 31 7.51 -7.01 -1.47
N ALA A 32 8.18 -8.05 -1.96
CA ALA A 32 9.01 -7.95 -3.16
C ALA A 32 8.16 -7.61 -4.40
N LEU A 33 8.72 -6.79 -5.28
CA LEU A 33 8.14 -6.43 -6.58
C LEU A 33 9.03 -7.00 -7.69
N ASP A 34 8.38 -7.58 -8.69
CA ASP A 34 9.01 -8.10 -9.89
C ASP A 34 8.67 -7.21 -11.09
N ASP A 35 9.44 -7.35 -12.17
CA ASP A 35 9.14 -6.63 -13.41
C ASP A 35 7.75 -7.02 -13.94
N GLY A 36 6.98 -6.01 -14.34
CA GLY A 36 5.59 -6.16 -14.77
C GLY A 36 4.54 -6.14 -13.64
N ASP A 37 4.93 -6.08 -12.37
CA ASP A 37 3.98 -5.90 -11.28
C ASP A 37 3.33 -4.51 -11.29
N ALA A 38 2.01 -4.47 -11.07
CA ALA A 38 1.27 -3.24 -10.91
C ALA A 38 1.07 -2.92 -9.42
N VAL A 39 1.49 -1.71 -9.01
CA VAL A 39 1.26 -1.18 -7.66
C VAL A 39 0.18 -0.11 -7.70
N SER A 40 -0.84 -0.27 -6.86
CA SER A 40 -1.90 0.73 -6.68
C SER A 40 -1.88 1.28 -5.26
N VAL A 41 -2.03 2.60 -5.14
CA VAL A 41 -2.09 3.30 -3.84
C VAL A 41 -3.39 4.09 -3.79
N PHE A 42 -4.21 3.80 -2.78
CA PHE A 42 -5.48 4.48 -2.57
C PHE A 42 -5.46 5.30 -1.29
N PRO A 43 -6.01 6.53 -1.30
CA PRO A 43 -6.19 7.31 -0.09
C PRO A 43 -7.16 6.59 0.88
N PRO A 44 -7.22 7.03 2.15
CA PRO A 44 -8.23 6.58 3.10
C PRO A 44 -9.62 6.60 2.49
N VAL A 45 -10.27 5.44 2.43
CA VAL A 45 -11.69 5.36 2.16
C VAL A 45 -12.42 5.46 3.49
N ALA A 46 -13.04 6.61 3.76
CA ALA A 46 -14.07 6.67 4.78
C ALA A 46 -15.29 5.94 4.19
N GLY A 47 -15.79 4.90 4.86
CA GLY A 47 -17.07 4.31 4.52
C GLY A 47 -18.14 5.40 4.51
N GLY A 48 -18.95 5.43 3.44
CA GLY A 48 -20.02 6.41 3.27
C GLY A 48 -21.09 6.34 4.33
#